data_AF-A0A7V8XID4-F1
#
_entry.id   AF-A0A7V8XID4-F1
#
_cell.length_a   1.000
_cell.length_b   1.000
_cell.length_c   1.000
_cell.angle_alpha   90.00
_cell.angle_beta   90.00
_cell.angle_gamma   90.00
#
_symmetry.space_group_name_H-M   'P 1'
#
loop_
_entity.id
_entity.type
_entity.pdbx_description
1 polymer ?
#
loop_
_entity_poly.entity_id
_entity_poly.type
_entity_poly.pdbx_seq_one_letter_code
_entity_poly.pdbx_strand_id
1 'polypeptide(L)' 'MAMNLRLTPAETDALRRKAAEEGRSMQEVARTAIAEYVRDRPARLSAAIDRVRTEDAELLERLSR' A
#
# COMPACT_ATOMS: atom_id res chain seq x y z
N MET A 1 -13.37 10.15 -14.01
CA MET A 1 -14.23 10.88 -13.06
C MET A 1 -13.36 11.79 -12.21
N ALA A 2 -13.78 13.04 -11.97
CA ALA A 2 -13.06 13.98 -11.09
C ALA A 2 -13.73 13.99 -9.70
N MET A 3 -12.95 13.78 -8.65
CA MET A 3 -13.40 13.87 -7.25
C MET A 3 -12.66 15.04 -6.59
N ASN A 4 -13.40 15.94 -5.94
CA ASN A 4 -12.83 17.06 -5.21
C ASN A 4 -12.67 16.68 -3.73
N LEU A 5 -11.43 16.51 -3.27
CA LEU A 5 -11.11 16.23 -1.88
C LEU A 5 -11.10 17.53 -1.08
N ARG A 6 -11.95 17.63 -0.04
CA ARG A 6 -11.94 18.77 0.89
C ARG A 6 -10.99 18.46 2.04
N LEU A 7 -9.82 19.08 2.00
CA LEU A 7 -8.82 18.98 3.05
C LEU A 7 -8.98 20.12 4.06
N THR A 8 -8.73 19.81 5.32
CA THR A 8 -8.50 20.83 6.34
C THR A 8 -7.19 21.59 6.05
N PRO A 9 -6.98 22.78 6.64
CA PRO A 9 -5.73 23.52 6.49
C PRO A 9 -4.50 22.69 6.92
N ALA A 10 -4.62 21.94 8.03
CA ALA A 10 -3.55 21.10 8.55
C ALA A 10 -3.18 19.95 7.59
N GLU A 11 -4.18 19.29 6.99
CA GLU A 11 -3.94 18.22 6.01
C GLU A 11 -3.31 18.78 4.72
N THR A 12 -3.73 19.98 4.31
CA THR A 12 -3.15 20.66 3.14
C THR A 12 -1.67 20.98 3.35
N ASP A 13 -1.31 21.49 4.52
CA ASP A 13 0.08 21.79 4.85
C ASP A 13 0.93 20.54 5.00
N ALA A 14 0.39 19.47 5.61
CA ALA A 14 1.07 18.18 5.68
C ALA A 14 1.33 17.59 4.28
N LEU A 15 0.31 17.62 3.41
CA LEU A 15 0.43 17.14 2.04
C LEU A 15 1.43 17.97 1.22
N ARG A 16 1.43 19.30 1.40
CA ARG A 16 2.39 20.20 0.75
C ARG A 16 3.83 19.91 1.16
N ARG A 17 4.09 19.75 2.47
CA ARG A 17 5.43 19.40 2.97
C ARG A 17 5.90 18.08 2.39
N LYS A 18 5.04 17.05 2.44
CA LYS A 18 5.35 15.72 1.91
C LYS A 18 5.65 15.74 0.40
N ALA A 19 4.89 16.52 -0.37
CA ALA A 19 5.13 16.73 -1.79
C ALA A 19 6.48 17.41 -2.08
N ALA A 20 6.85 18.43 -1.29
CA ALA A 20 8.14 19.10 -1.39
C ALA A 20 9.31 18.17 -1.04
N GLU A 21 9.17 17.37 0.01
CA GLU A 21 10.16 16.36 0.43
C GLU A 21 10.39 15.30 -0.65
N GLU A 22 9.34 14.86 -1.33
CA GLU A 22 9.42 13.84 -2.38
C GLU A 22 9.73 14.40 -3.78
N GLY A 23 9.76 15.73 -3.94
CA GLY A 23 9.92 16.37 -5.25
C GLY A 23 8.77 16.06 -6.22
N ARG A 24 7.57 15.81 -5.70
CA ARG A 24 6.38 15.38 -6.47
C ARG A 24 5.25 16.39 -6.32
N SER A 25 4.25 16.32 -7.19
CA SER A 25 3.06 17.17 -7.04
C SER A 25 2.19 16.68 -5.87
N MET A 26 1.48 17.61 -5.20
CA MET A 26 0.52 17.24 -4.14
C MET A 26 -0.53 16.23 -4.62
N GLN A 27 -0.95 16.33 -5.90
CA GLN A 27 -1.90 15.39 -6.50
C GLN A 27 -1.31 13.98 -6.65
N GLU A 28 -0.05 13.86 -7.03
CA GLU A 28 0.62 12.56 -7.13
C GLU A 28 0.78 11.91 -5.76
N VAL A 29 1.18 12.69 -4.74
CA VAL A 29 1.27 12.19 -3.36
C VAL A 29 -0.10 11.72 -2.88
N ALA A 30 -1.17 12.49 -3.11
CA ALA A 30 -2.53 12.09 -2.74
C ALA A 30 -2.98 10.82 -3.47
N ARG A 31 -2.69 10.68 -4.77
CA ARG A 31 -3.00 9.45 -5.52
C ARG A 31 -2.23 8.25 -5.00
N THR A 32 -0.95 8.41 -4.67
CA THR A 32 -0.14 7.35 -4.07
C THR A 32 -0.71 6.94 -2.72
N ALA A 33 -1.04 7.89 -1.85
CA ALA A 33 -1.63 7.60 -0.54
C ALA A 33 -2.97 6.83 -0.66
N ILE A 34 -3.85 7.22 -1.58
CA ILE A 34 -5.09 6.47 -1.86
C ILE A 34 -4.76 5.07 -2.36
N ALA A 35 -3.85 4.95 -3.34
CA ALA A 35 -3.47 3.67 -3.92
C ALA A 35 -2.81 2.72 -2.90
N GLU A 36 -2.14 3.25 -1.89
CA GLU A 36 -1.59 2.49 -0.76
C GLU A 36 -2.69 2.11 0.24
N TYR A 37 -3.58 3.04 0.57
CA TYR A 37 -4.69 2.81 1.50
C TYR A 37 -5.66 1.73 1.00
N VAL A 38 -5.99 1.75 -0.30
CA VAL A 38 -6.88 0.74 -0.91
C VAL A 38 -6.15 -0.56 -1.26
N ARG A 39 -4.81 -0.60 -1.11
CA ARG A 39 -4.06 -1.81 -1.39
C ARG A 39 -4.31 -2.78 -0.25
N ASP A 40 -5.00 -3.88 -0.55
CA ASP A 40 -5.17 -4.99 0.38
C ASP A 40 -3.87 -5.82 0.51
N ARG A 41 -2.83 -5.16 1.03
CA ARG A 41 -1.50 -5.74 1.20
C ARG A 41 -1.52 -6.93 2.16
N PRO A 42 -2.26 -6.92 3.29
CA PRO A 42 -2.36 -8.08 4.17
C PRO A 42 -2.99 -9.29 3.48
N ALA A 43 -4.11 -9.14 2.76
CA ALA A 43 -4.72 -10.27 2.09
C ALA A 43 -3.86 -10.80 0.94
N ARG A 44 -3.20 -9.91 0.17
CA ARG A 44 -2.26 -10.33 -0.88
C ARG A 44 -1.07 -11.11 -0.32
N LEU A 45 -0.53 -10.69 0.83
CA LEU A 45 0.55 -11.40 1.49
C LEU A 45 0.07 -12.76 2.02
N SER A 46 -1.09 -12.81 2.68
CA SER A 46 -1.69 -14.07 3.15
C SER A 46 -1.90 -15.05 2.01
N ALA A 47 -2.50 -14.58 0.90
CA ALA A 47 -2.73 -15.41 -0.28
C ALA A 47 -1.42 -15.94 -0.89
N ALA A 48 -0.35 -15.13 -0.90
CA ALA A 48 0.96 -15.58 -1.36
C ALA A 48 1.57 -16.64 -0.43
N ILE A 49 1.47 -16.46 0.89
CA ILE A 49 1.94 -17.44 1.88
C ILE A 49 1.16 -18.74 1.75
N ASP A 50 -0.17 -18.68 1.63
CA ASP A 50 -1.02 -19.87 1.50
C ASP A 50 -0.73 -20.63 0.20
N ARG A 51 -0.43 -19.90 -0.89
CA ARG A 51 0.01 -20.51 -2.14
C ARG A 51 1.31 -21.28 -1.97
N VAL A 52 2.36 -20.65 -1.42
CA VAL A 52 3.65 -21.31 -1.18
C VAL A 52 3.50 -22.50 -0.23
N ARG A 53 2.72 -22.36 0.85
CA ARG A 53 2.42 -23.48 1.76
C ARG A 53 1.80 -24.66 1.03
N THR A 54 0.92 -24.41 0.06
CA THR A 54 0.23 -25.47 -0.69
C THR A 54 1.13 -26.10 -1.75
N GLU A 55 1.85 -25.28 -2.52
CA GLU A 55 2.72 -25.75 -3.60
C GLU A 55 3.94 -26.51 -3.08
N ASP A 56 4.52 -26.05 -1.97
CA ASP A 56 5.74 -26.63 -1.39
C ASP A 56 5.46 -27.49 -0.14
N ALA A 57 4.21 -27.93 0.08
CA ALA A 57 3.79 -28.62 1.30
C ALA A 57 4.69 -29.80 1.67
N GLU A 58 5.05 -30.63 0.69
CA GLU A 58 5.90 -31.82 0.90
C GLU A 58 7.35 -31.43 1.26
N LEU A 59 7.89 -30.39 0.63
CA LEU A 59 9.23 -29.88 0.93
C LEU A 59 9.27 -29.27 2.32
N LEU A 60 8.27 -28.46 2.68
CA LEU A 60 8.14 -27.83 3.98
C LEU A 60 7.99 -28.86 5.10
N GLU A 61 7.23 -29.93 4.87
CA GLU A 61 7.09 -31.01 5.85
C GLU A 61 8.41 -31.75 6.08
N ARG A 62 9.19 -32.00 5.02
CA ARG A 62 10.51 -32.61 5.14
C ARG A 62 11.53 -31.74 5.86
N LEU A 63 11.47 -30.41 5.69
CA LEU A 63 12.33 -29.45 6.38
C LEU A 63 11.97 -29.23 7.86
N SER A 64 10.75 -29.58 8.25
CA SER A 64 10.26 -29.42 9.62
C SER A 64 10.65 -30.56 10.58
N ARG A 65 11.29 -31.62 10.07
CA ARG A 65 11.83 -32.75 10.84
C ARG A 65 13.31 -32.57 11.16
#